data_AF-A0A2X3E726-F1
#
_entry.id   AF-A0A2X3E726-F1
#
_cell.length_a   1.000
_cell.length_b   1.000
_cell.length_c   1.000
_cell.angle_alpha   90.00
_cell.angle_beta   90.00
_cell.angle_gamma   90.00
#
_symmetry.space_group_name_H-M   'P 1'
#
loop_
_entity.id
_entity.type
_entity.pdbx_description
1 polymer ?
#
loop_
_entity_poly.entity_id
_entity_poly.type
_entity_poly.pdbx_seq_one_letter_code
_entity_poly.pdbx_strand_id
1 'polypeptide(L)'
;MQPLGVVAGITPFNFPAMVPMWMFPLALACGNSFVLKPPALAPTAAVRLAELLKEAGLPDGVFNVVHCSNEDAEQLYTDPRIAAVSFVGSSGVAEYIYKTASAHGKRVQAFGAAKNHAIVMPDADLDATVNAIMGGAFGSAGERCMALPVVVAVGDENRRQTDRPPEAAGGSAES
;
A
#
# COMPACT_ATOMS: atom_id res chain seq x y z
N MET A 1 24.19 -13.09 4.22
CA MET A 1 23.18 -12.22 4.87
C MET A 1 22.58 -13.04 6.01
N GLN A 2 22.58 -12.57 7.25
CA GLN A 2 21.96 -13.29 8.39
C GLN A 2 20.55 -12.73 8.65
N PRO A 3 19.57 -13.58 9.03
CA PRO A 3 18.25 -13.12 9.41
C PRO A 3 18.31 -12.25 10.68
N LEU A 4 17.35 -11.34 10.82
CA LEU A 4 17.19 -10.49 12.00
C LEU A 4 16.45 -11.19 13.13
N GLY A 5 15.58 -12.16 12.81
CA GLY A 5 14.73 -12.84 13.78
C GLY A 5 13.26 -12.75 13.41
N VAL A 6 12.41 -12.36 14.37
CA VAL A 6 10.97 -12.12 14.10
C VAL A 6 10.79 -10.69 13.57
N VAL A 7 10.03 -10.53 12.50
CA VAL A 7 9.67 -9.22 11.97
C VAL A 7 8.15 -9.07 11.89
N ALA A 8 7.66 -7.85 12.07
CA ALA A 8 6.23 -7.56 12.04
C ALA A 8 5.84 -6.72 10.82
N GLY A 9 4.69 -7.04 10.23
CA GLY A 9 4.07 -6.28 9.15
C GLY A 9 2.69 -5.76 9.54
N ILE A 10 2.42 -4.49 9.31
CA ILE A 10 1.10 -3.87 9.52
C ILE A 10 0.67 -3.23 8.19
N THR A 11 -0.46 -3.67 7.65
CA THR A 11 -0.84 -3.38 6.25
C THR A 11 -2.21 -2.70 6.11
N PRO A 12 -2.43 -1.89 5.05
CA PRO A 12 -3.67 -1.18 4.78
C PRO A 12 -4.70 -2.06 4.06
N PHE A 13 -5.92 -1.55 3.93
CA PHE A 13 -7.05 -2.25 3.29
C PHE A 13 -7.02 -2.25 1.75
N ASN A 14 -6.41 -1.24 1.13
CA ASN A 14 -6.55 -0.99 -0.30
C ASN A 14 -5.89 -2.04 -1.19
N PHE A 15 -4.89 -2.75 -0.67
CA PHE A 15 -4.18 -3.80 -1.38
C PHE A 15 -3.91 -4.99 -0.45
N PRO A 16 -4.97 -5.74 -0.07
CA PRO A 16 -4.94 -6.66 1.06
C PRO A 16 -4.10 -7.93 0.80
N ALA A 17 -3.74 -8.21 -0.45
CA ALA A 17 -2.79 -9.26 -0.81
C ALA A 17 -1.42 -8.71 -1.23
N MET A 18 -1.41 -7.71 -2.12
CA MET A 18 -0.17 -7.19 -2.71
C MET A 18 0.76 -6.55 -1.66
N VAL A 19 0.24 -5.73 -0.75
CA VAL A 19 1.10 -5.06 0.25
C VAL A 19 1.73 -6.06 1.23
N PRO A 20 1.00 -7.04 1.81
CA PRO A 20 1.64 -8.12 2.56
C PRO A 20 2.75 -8.84 1.77
N MET A 21 2.50 -9.14 0.49
CA MET A 21 3.47 -9.83 -0.38
C MET A 21 4.71 -9.00 -0.74
N TRP A 22 4.72 -7.69 -0.50
CA TRP A 22 5.96 -6.89 -0.56
C TRP A 22 6.82 -7.03 0.71
N MET A 23 6.24 -7.56 1.79
CA MET A 23 6.90 -7.66 3.08
C MET A 23 7.34 -9.09 3.39
N PHE A 24 6.37 -10.00 3.54
CA PHE A 24 6.66 -11.32 4.10
C PHE A 24 7.51 -12.21 3.18
N PRO A 25 7.33 -12.27 1.84
CA PRO A 25 8.11 -13.20 1.02
C PRO A 25 9.61 -12.93 1.10
N LEU A 26 10.01 -11.66 1.10
CA LEU A 26 11.40 -11.25 1.26
C LEU A 26 11.91 -11.57 2.67
N ALA A 27 11.13 -11.29 3.71
CA ALA A 27 11.51 -11.61 5.07
C ALA A 27 11.74 -13.13 5.25
N LEU A 28 10.83 -13.95 4.76
CA LEU A 28 10.91 -15.42 4.80
C LEU A 28 12.10 -15.94 4.00
N ALA A 29 12.31 -15.44 2.78
CA ALA A 29 13.43 -15.84 1.92
C ALA A 29 14.79 -15.49 2.56
N CYS A 30 14.86 -14.42 3.34
CA CYS A 30 16.04 -14.06 4.14
C CYS A 30 16.19 -14.85 5.45
N GLY A 31 15.26 -15.77 5.76
CA GLY A 31 15.31 -16.63 6.95
C GLY A 31 14.66 -16.06 8.22
N ASN A 32 13.85 -15.01 8.10
CA ASN A 32 13.10 -14.46 9.24
C ASN A 32 11.77 -15.19 9.42
N SER A 33 11.20 -15.13 10.62
CA SER A 33 9.77 -15.37 10.82
C SER A 33 9.00 -14.06 10.74
N PHE A 34 7.71 -14.14 10.40
CA PHE A 34 6.90 -12.98 10.11
C PHE A 34 5.57 -13.01 10.88
N VAL A 35 5.20 -11.88 11.46
CA VAL A 35 3.89 -11.64 12.08
C VAL A 35 3.17 -10.55 11.30
N LEU A 36 2.10 -10.91 10.61
CA LEU A 36 1.28 -9.99 9.82
C LEU A 36 0.03 -9.59 10.61
N LYS A 37 -0.17 -8.29 10.80
CA LYS A 37 -1.46 -7.71 11.18
C LYS A 37 -2.16 -7.12 9.95
N PRO A 38 -3.18 -7.80 9.41
CA PRO A 38 -3.95 -7.30 8.29
C PRO A 38 -4.96 -6.21 8.71
N PRO A 39 -5.53 -5.48 7.74
CA PRO A 39 -6.62 -4.53 7.99
C PRO A 39 -7.90 -5.25 8.42
N ALA A 40 -8.66 -4.67 9.35
CA ALA A 40 -9.95 -5.21 9.78
C ALA A 40 -11.01 -5.22 8.66
N LEU A 41 -10.90 -4.29 7.71
CA LEU A 41 -11.82 -4.15 6.57
C LEU A 41 -11.60 -5.21 5.48
N ALA A 42 -10.42 -5.84 5.43
CA ALA A 42 -10.08 -6.82 4.41
C ALA A 42 -9.16 -7.95 4.96
N PRO A 43 -9.61 -8.72 5.97
CA PRO A 43 -8.75 -9.66 6.69
C PRO A 43 -8.52 -10.98 5.94
N THR A 44 -9.47 -11.39 5.09
CA THR A 44 -9.54 -12.74 4.52
C THR A 44 -8.39 -13.06 3.57
N ALA A 45 -7.86 -12.07 2.83
CA ALA A 45 -6.75 -12.27 1.91
C ALA A 45 -5.48 -12.74 2.65
N ALA A 46 -5.19 -12.15 3.82
CA ALA A 46 -4.04 -12.53 4.63
C ALA A 46 -4.16 -13.97 5.17
N VAL A 47 -5.37 -14.36 5.61
CA VAL A 47 -5.64 -15.73 6.07
C VAL A 47 -5.46 -16.71 4.92
N ARG A 48 -5.99 -16.41 3.73
CA ARG A 48 -5.82 -17.28 2.55
C ARG A 48 -4.34 -17.42 2.14
N LEU A 49 -3.55 -16.34 2.24
CA LEU A 49 -2.10 -16.41 2.01
C LEU A 49 -1.40 -17.32 3.03
N ALA A 50 -1.80 -17.30 4.31
CA ALA A 50 -1.26 -18.20 5.33
C ALA A 50 -1.55 -19.68 5.02
N GLU A 51 -2.80 -19.98 4.61
CA GLU A 51 -3.19 -21.33 4.19
C GLU A 51 -2.37 -21.81 3.00
N LEU A 52 -2.20 -20.96 1.98
CA LEU A 52 -1.39 -21.29 0.80
C LEU A 52 0.09 -21.53 1.14
N LEU A 53 0.67 -20.76 2.07
CA LEU A 53 2.03 -21.00 2.55
C LEU A 53 2.14 -22.32 3.30
N LYS A 54 1.12 -22.68 4.09
CA LYS A 54 1.05 -23.98 4.77
C LYS A 54 0.95 -25.12 3.75
N GLU A 55 0.11 -25.00 2.74
CA GLU A 55 0.00 -25.94 1.61
C GLU A 55 1.34 -26.08 0.86
N ALA A 56 2.09 -24.98 0.71
CA ALA A 56 3.42 -24.98 0.10
C ALA A 56 4.53 -25.58 0.99
N GLY A 57 4.22 -25.99 2.22
CA GLY A 57 5.16 -26.63 3.14
C GLY A 57 5.95 -25.68 4.03
N LEU A 58 5.51 -24.42 4.19
CA LEU A 58 6.11 -23.50 5.15
C LEU A 58 5.94 -24.07 6.59
N PRO A 59 7.00 -24.15 7.41
CA PRO A 59 6.90 -24.67 8.76
C PRO A 59 5.97 -23.83 9.65
N ASP A 60 5.34 -24.48 10.64
CA ASP A 60 4.47 -23.80 11.59
C ASP A 60 5.22 -22.73 12.39
N GLY A 61 4.55 -21.60 12.62
CA GLY A 61 5.11 -20.46 13.36
C GLY A 61 6.04 -19.57 12.54
N VAL A 62 6.39 -19.93 11.29
CA VAL A 62 7.25 -19.09 10.43
C VAL A 62 6.48 -17.91 9.84
N PHE A 63 5.21 -18.08 9.46
CA PHE A 63 4.31 -17.00 9.07
C PHE A 63 3.05 -17.04 9.93
N ASN A 64 2.76 -15.95 10.62
CA ASN A 64 1.63 -15.84 11.54
C ASN A 64 0.77 -14.65 11.14
N VAL A 65 -0.55 -14.84 11.15
CA VAL A 65 -1.52 -13.75 10.96
C VAL A 65 -2.18 -13.47 12.31
N VAL A 66 -2.13 -12.23 12.76
CA VAL A 66 -2.72 -11.80 14.04
C VAL A 66 -3.74 -10.71 13.78
N HIS A 67 -4.99 -10.98 14.14
CA HIS A 67 -6.06 -9.98 14.13
C HIS A 67 -6.13 -9.29 15.49
N CYS A 68 -5.90 -7.99 15.52
CA CYS A 68 -5.99 -7.19 16.72
C CYS A 68 -6.42 -5.75 16.41
N SER A 69 -6.82 -5.01 17.44
CA SER A 69 -7.14 -3.58 17.35
C SER A 69 -5.89 -2.76 16.98
N ASN A 70 -6.05 -1.46 16.71
CA ASN A 70 -4.90 -0.60 16.41
C ASN A 70 -4.10 -0.29 17.68
N GLU A 71 -4.78 -0.23 18.81
CA GLU A 71 -4.24 -0.06 20.14
C GLU A 71 -3.38 -1.28 20.51
N ASP A 72 -3.91 -2.49 20.35
CA ASP A 72 -3.19 -3.73 20.66
C ASP A 72 -2.02 -4.00 19.69
N ALA A 73 -2.05 -3.39 18.50
CA ALA A 73 -0.96 -3.51 17.53
C ALA A 73 0.35 -2.90 18.04
N GLU A 74 0.32 -2.08 19.10
CA GLU A 74 1.53 -1.55 19.75
C GLU A 74 2.50 -2.63 20.20
N GLN A 75 2.00 -3.79 20.61
CA GLN A 75 2.84 -4.92 20.98
C GLN A 75 3.74 -5.38 19.81
N LEU A 76 3.27 -5.24 18.57
CA LEU A 76 4.05 -5.65 17.38
C LEU A 76 5.26 -4.76 17.12
N TYR A 77 5.32 -3.57 17.71
CA TYR A 77 6.43 -2.63 17.52
C TYR A 77 7.11 -2.19 18.82
N THR A 78 6.71 -2.73 19.96
CA THR A 78 7.38 -2.54 21.26
C THR A 78 7.97 -3.83 21.83
N ASP A 79 7.43 -5.01 21.51
CA ASP A 79 7.90 -6.30 22.05
C ASP A 79 9.38 -6.58 21.70
N PRO A 80 10.24 -6.91 22.67
CA PRO A 80 11.68 -7.10 22.44
C PRO A 80 12.02 -8.27 21.50
N ARG A 81 11.11 -9.21 21.27
CA ARG A 81 11.31 -10.35 20.35
C ARG A 81 11.18 -9.95 18.88
N ILE A 82 10.51 -8.82 18.58
CA ILE A 82 10.39 -8.28 17.22
C ILE A 82 11.62 -7.43 16.91
N ALA A 83 12.39 -7.81 15.89
CA ALA A 83 13.63 -7.15 15.49
C ALA A 83 13.41 -6.01 14.48
N ALA A 84 12.36 -6.08 13.65
CA ALA A 84 12.05 -5.06 12.66
C ALA A 84 10.55 -4.95 12.39
N VAL A 85 10.13 -3.75 11.96
CA VAL A 85 8.72 -3.41 11.70
C VAL A 85 8.59 -2.81 10.30
N SER A 86 7.59 -3.29 9.56
CA SER A 86 7.20 -2.80 8.25
C SER A 86 5.76 -2.31 8.30
N PHE A 87 5.56 -1.01 8.15
CA PHE A 87 4.24 -0.38 8.20
C PHE A 87 3.90 0.27 6.86
N VAL A 88 2.65 0.10 6.42
CA VAL A 88 2.06 0.88 5.32
C VAL A 88 0.69 1.38 5.75
N GLY A 89 0.43 2.67 5.63
CA GLY A 89 -0.84 3.28 6.03
C GLY A 89 -0.82 4.81 5.96
N SER A 90 -1.60 5.46 6.84
CA SER A 90 -1.66 6.93 6.88
C SER A 90 -0.37 7.53 7.47
N SER A 91 -0.02 8.75 7.05
CA SER A 91 1.24 9.40 7.47
C SER A 91 1.33 9.61 8.98
N GLY A 92 0.22 9.98 9.65
CA GLY A 92 0.23 10.17 11.10
C GLY A 92 0.51 8.88 11.88
N VAL A 93 -0.05 7.74 11.42
CA VAL A 93 0.21 6.43 12.04
C VAL A 93 1.62 5.95 11.69
N ALA A 94 2.07 6.17 10.45
CA ALA A 94 3.44 5.85 10.03
C ALA A 94 4.48 6.56 10.90
N GLU A 95 4.30 7.86 11.14
CA GLU A 95 5.17 8.66 12.00
C GLU A 95 5.18 8.14 13.44
N TYR A 96 4.00 7.84 14.00
CA TYR A 96 3.88 7.30 15.35
C TYR A 96 4.64 5.97 15.49
N ILE A 97 4.36 5.01 14.62
CA ILE A 97 5.02 3.69 14.65
C ILE A 97 6.52 3.83 14.44
N TYR A 98 6.95 4.68 13.50
CA TYR A 98 8.37 4.92 13.26
C TYR A 98 9.09 5.43 14.52
N LYS A 99 8.54 6.44 15.19
CA LYS A 99 9.11 6.98 16.43
C LYS A 99 9.14 5.94 17.54
N THR A 100 8.01 5.27 17.78
CA THR A 100 7.89 4.30 18.88
C THR A 100 8.80 3.10 18.65
N ALA A 101 8.72 2.41 17.51
CA ALA A 101 9.57 1.22 17.30
C ALA A 101 11.06 1.55 17.27
N SER A 102 11.45 2.71 16.73
CA SER A 102 12.86 3.14 16.74
C SER A 102 13.35 3.43 18.16
N ALA A 103 12.51 4.00 19.04
CA ALA A 103 12.84 4.18 20.46
C ALA A 103 13.04 2.83 21.19
N HIS A 104 12.41 1.76 20.70
CA HIS A 104 12.62 0.38 21.16
C HIS A 104 13.77 -0.35 20.41
N GLY A 105 14.62 0.38 19.69
CA GLY A 105 15.82 -0.16 19.04
C GLY A 105 15.55 -1.01 17.79
N LYS A 106 14.34 -0.94 17.22
CA LYS A 106 13.96 -1.74 16.04
C LYS A 106 14.34 -1.03 14.75
N ARG A 107 14.60 -1.82 13.70
CA ARG A 107 14.66 -1.27 12.33
C ARG A 107 13.24 -1.04 11.83
N VAL A 108 12.98 0.10 11.21
CA VAL A 108 11.62 0.45 10.77
C VAL A 108 11.62 0.97 9.34
N GLN A 109 10.68 0.45 8.55
CA GLN A 109 10.19 1.12 7.35
C GLN A 109 8.71 1.47 7.55
N ALA A 110 8.36 2.73 7.33
CA ALA A 110 7.01 3.22 7.52
C ALA A 110 6.60 4.07 6.31
N PHE A 111 5.72 3.52 5.48
CA PHE A 111 5.19 4.18 4.30
C PHE A 111 3.87 4.89 4.64
N GLY A 112 3.91 6.21 4.58
CA GLY A 112 2.75 7.07 4.82
C GLY A 112 1.87 7.26 3.58
N ALA A 113 0.91 8.19 3.71
CA ALA A 113 0.04 8.58 2.61
C ALA A 113 0.80 9.39 1.55
N ALA A 114 0.19 9.49 0.37
CA ALA A 114 0.74 10.20 -0.77
C ALA A 114 -0.29 11.14 -1.38
N LYS A 115 0.20 12.18 -2.06
CA LYS A 115 -0.60 13.11 -2.86
C LYS A 115 0.12 13.36 -4.17
N ASN A 116 0.05 12.37 -5.06
CA ASN A 116 0.81 12.40 -6.31
C ASN A 116 0.23 13.45 -7.27
N HIS A 117 1.11 14.01 -8.10
CA HIS A 117 0.76 15.02 -9.07
C HIS A 117 1.07 14.49 -10.47
N ALA A 118 0.10 14.56 -11.37
CA ALA A 118 0.32 14.37 -12.81
C ALA A 118 0.58 15.73 -13.44
N ILE A 119 1.79 15.94 -13.97
CA ILE A 119 2.12 17.17 -14.70
C ILE A 119 1.87 16.92 -16.18
N VAL A 120 1.01 17.73 -16.79
CA VAL A 120 0.64 17.62 -18.21
C VAL A 120 1.27 18.78 -18.96
N MET A 121 2.23 18.46 -19.82
CA MET A 121 2.97 19.43 -20.61
C MET A 121 2.20 19.84 -21.88
N PRO A 122 2.48 21.01 -22.49
CA PRO A 122 1.77 21.49 -23.69
C PRO A 122 1.87 20.58 -24.91
N ASP A 123 2.88 19.73 -24.97
CA ASP A 123 3.20 18.76 -26.02
C ASP A 123 2.75 17.34 -25.70
N ALA A 124 2.05 17.13 -24.58
CA ALA A 124 1.54 15.82 -24.21
C ALA A 124 0.46 15.33 -25.20
N ASP A 125 0.51 14.04 -25.52
CA ASP A 125 -0.61 13.35 -26.20
C ASP A 125 -1.81 13.33 -25.25
N LEU A 126 -2.83 14.13 -25.56
CA LEU A 126 -3.98 14.32 -24.70
C LEU A 126 -4.83 13.06 -24.55
N ASP A 127 -4.96 12.24 -25.59
CA ASP A 127 -5.80 11.03 -25.53
C ASP A 127 -5.16 9.98 -24.62
N ALA A 128 -3.87 9.73 -24.82
CA ALA A 128 -3.11 8.84 -23.95
C ALA A 128 -3.07 9.36 -22.50
N THR A 129 -2.87 10.66 -22.34
CA THR A 129 -2.79 11.32 -21.02
C THR A 129 -4.11 11.23 -20.26
N VAL A 130 -5.24 11.54 -20.88
CA VAL A 130 -6.56 11.45 -20.24
C VAL A 130 -6.84 10.02 -19.82
N ASN A 131 -6.60 9.03 -20.70
CA ASN A 131 -6.82 7.63 -20.36
C ASN A 131 -5.97 7.19 -19.15
N ALA A 132 -4.67 7.54 -19.14
CA ALA A 132 -3.78 7.26 -18.03
C ALA A 132 -4.23 7.93 -16.71
N ILE A 133 -4.66 9.20 -16.77
CA ILE A 133 -5.18 9.93 -15.60
C ILE A 133 -6.48 9.31 -15.11
N MET A 134 -7.41 8.93 -15.98
CA MET A 134 -8.68 8.32 -15.57
C MET A 134 -8.45 7.01 -14.80
N GLY A 135 -7.57 6.14 -15.33
CA GLY A 135 -7.18 4.91 -14.63
C GLY A 135 -6.38 5.16 -13.35
N GLY A 136 -5.51 6.18 -13.34
CA GLY A 136 -4.67 6.54 -12.20
C GLY A 136 -5.44 7.25 -11.07
N ALA A 137 -6.44 8.06 -11.38
CA ALA A 137 -7.22 8.82 -10.41
C ALA A 137 -8.38 8.00 -9.84
N PHE A 138 -9.09 7.24 -10.68
CA PHE A 138 -10.35 6.59 -10.30
C PHE A 138 -10.26 5.05 -10.25
N GLY A 139 -9.18 4.46 -10.76
CA GLY A 139 -8.94 3.02 -10.61
C GLY A 139 -8.87 2.61 -9.13
N SER A 140 -9.50 1.49 -8.78
CA SER A 140 -9.68 1.05 -7.38
C SER A 140 -10.32 2.14 -6.50
N ALA A 141 -11.31 2.85 -7.05
CA ALA A 141 -11.99 3.98 -6.39
C ALA A 141 -11.04 5.10 -5.92
N GLY A 142 -9.86 5.22 -6.52
CA GLY A 142 -8.84 6.19 -6.11
C GLY A 142 -8.14 5.87 -4.78
N GLU A 143 -8.45 4.74 -4.14
CA GLU A 143 -7.90 4.34 -2.85
C GLU A 143 -6.48 3.76 -2.98
N ARG A 144 -5.63 4.33 -3.84
CA ARG A 144 -4.27 3.85 -4.11
C ARG A 144 -3.27 4.90 -3.64
N CYS A 145 -2.18 4.47 -2.99
CA CYS A 145 -1.08 5.37 -2.68
C CYS A 145 -0.41 5.96 -3.94
N MET A 146 -0.54 5.30 -5.10
CA MET A 146 -0.09 5.79 -6.40
C MET A 146 -1.20 6.48 -7.21
N ALA A 147 -2.35 6.78 -6.60
CA ALA A 147 -3.43 7.47 -7.29
C ALA A 147 -3.01 8.89 -7.70
N LEU A 148 -3.67 9.46 -8.71
CA LEU A 148 -3.42 10.81 -9.23
C LEU A 148 -4.53 11.78 -8.79
N PRO A 149 -4.52 12.26 -7.53
CA PRO A 149 -5.55 13.18 -7.04
C PRO A 149 -5.40 14.62 -7.57
N VAL A 150 -4.23 14.96 -8.14
CA VAL A 150 -3.95 16.31 -8.65
C VAL A 150 -3.36 16.22 -10.05
N VAL A 151 -3.92 17.02 -10.96
CA VAL A 151 -3.38 17.23 -12.31
C VAL A 151 -2.95 18.69 -12.42
N VAL A 152 -1.71 18.91 -12.86
CA VAL A 152 -1.12 20.23 -13.10
C VAL A 152 -0.89 20.36 -14.59
N ALA A 153 -1.77 21.09 -15.28
CA ALA A 153 -1.58 21.42 -16.69
C ALA A 153 -0.64 22.63 -16.82
N VAL A 154 0.39 22.51 -17.63
CA VAL A 154 1.38 23.56 -17.89
C VAL A 154 1.01 24.29 -19.18
N GLY A 155 0.84 25.61 -19.13
CA GLY A 155 0.51 26.47 -20.27
C GLY A 155 0.01 27.85 -19.81
N ASP A 156 -0.06 28.83 -20.72
CA ASP A 156 -0.58 30.16 -20.42
C ASP A 156 -2.09 30.12 -20.14
N GLU A 157 -2.56 30.95 -19.19
CA GLU A 157 -3.97 31.06 -18.75
C GLU A 157 -4.99 31.27 -19.89
N ASN A 158 -4.52 31.68 -21.08
CA ASN A 158 -5.33 31.95 -22.27
C ASN A 158 -5.53 30.75 -23.20
N ARG A 159 -4.83 29.63 -23.03
CA ARG A 159 -5.05 28.43 -23.85
C ARG A 159 -6.21 27.63 -23.29
N ARG A 160 -7.43 28.16 -23.49
CA ARG A 160 -8.66 27.51 -23.07
C ARG A 160 -8.69 26.08 -23.63
N GLN A 161 -9.09 25.15 -22.76
CA GLN A 161 -9.33 23.73 -23.06
C GLN A 161 -10.57 23.53 -23.96
N THR A 162 -10.90 24.52 -24.80
CA THR A 162 -12.15 24.64 -25.58
C THR A 162 -12.03 24.24 -27.04
N ASP A 163 -10.86 23.78 -27.50
CA ASP A 163 -10.73 23.27 -28.88
C ASP A 163 -11.16 21.81 -29.05
N ARG A 164 -11.74 21.20 -28.00
CA ARG A 164 -12.35 19.87 -28.08
C ARG A 164 -13.78 19.86 -27.55
N PRO A 165 -14.78 19.48 -28.36
CA PRO A 165 -16.14 19.31 -27.86
C PRO A 165 -16.21 18.15 -26.84
N PRO A 166 -17.11 18.21 -25.84
CA PRO A 166 -17.26 17.17 -24.84
C PRO A 166 -17.98 15.96 -25.45
N GLU A 167 -17.24 15.03 -26.04
CA GLU A 167 -17.75 13.70 -26.39
C GLU A 167 -16.87 12.61 -25.78
N ALA A 168 -17.20 12.25 -24.53
CA ALA A 168 -16.93 10.91 -23.98
C ALA A 168 -17.65 10.74 -22.62
N ALA A 169 -18.98 10.87 -22.61
CA ALA A 169 -19.83 10.39 -21.53
C ALA A 169 -21.19 9.97 -22.12
N GLY A 170 -21.14 9.03 -23.06
CA GLY A 170 -22.32 8.56 -23.79
C GLY A 170 -22.03 7.27 -24.55
N GLY A 171 -21.59 6.24 -23.84
CA GLY A 171 -21.64 4.87 -24.36
C GLY A 171 -23.06 4.34 -24.16
N SER A 172 -23.75 4.11 -25.26
CA SER A 172 -25.11 3.61 -25.36
C SER A 172 -25.31 2.30 -24.58
N ALA A 173 -26.36 2.28 -23.78
CA ALA A 173 -27.06 1.05 -23.44
C ALA A 173 -27.79 0.58 -24.69
N GLU A 174 -27.28 -0.44 -25.35
CA GLU A 174 -28.06 -1.31 -26.24
C GLU A 174 -27.93 -2.75 -25.73
N SER A 175 -29.02 -3.19 -25.09
CA SER A 175 -29.49 -4.58 -24.99
C SER A 175 -30.94 -4.58 -25.41
#